data_AF-A0A1Q4G4P6-F1
#
_entry.id   AF-A0A1Q4G4P6-F1
#
_cell.length_a   1.000
_cell.length_b   1.000
_cell.length_c   1.000
_cell.angle_alpha   90.00
_cell.angle_beta   90.00
_cell.angle_gamma   90.00
#
_symmetry.space_group_name_H-M   'P 1'
#
loop_
_entity.id
_entity.type
_entity.pdbx_description
1 polymer ?
#
loop_
_entity_poly.entity_id
_entity_poly.type
_entity_poly.pdbx_seq_one_letter_code
_entity_poly.pdbx_strand_id
1 'polypeptide(L)'
;MRKTLSHILAEIEKQERKVSSSTTRLIDEAYQMTIYLQELLNTLKEYILKEGFKDNKEEINFFKNTKPQILGKLIYYNKVFRIETSCPVETGKMYHSYFSAQLQELKLDFRENISNSYFYRYYRLRRVDRDEEYFMRGRINYHDGLNSFVFEIDPQFSTYYDYKAARIIANELLYSYLITRISPDDNPDNILLDGEAKKDIFWTQTKNALIELIYALHAADAISHGKLGIRKISMVFQILFRVSLNDIHNSFHRMKTRSGSRTLFLDQLKSSLEDYMDREDSY
;
A
#
# COMPACT_ATOMS: atom_id res chain seq x y z
N MET A 1 -24.36 -10.10 -16.08
CA MET A 1 -24.45 -9.89 -14.61
C MET A 1 -23.66 -8.63 -14.30
N ARG A 2 -24.29 -7.53 -13.83
CA ARG A 2 -23.56 -6.29 -13.52
C ARG A 2 -22.53 -6.58 -12.42
N LYS A 3 -21.24 -6.40 -12.73
CA LYS A 3 -20.17 -6.54 -11.75
C LYS A 3 -20.33 -5.42 -10.71
N THR A 4 -20.55 -5.79 -9.46
CA THR A 4 -20.55 -4.86 -8.33
C THR A 4 -19.16 -4.24 -8.16
N LEU A 5 -19.08 -3.03 -7.59
CA LEU A 5 -17.79 -2.36 -7.32
C LEU A 5 -16.80 -3.26 -6.59
N SER A 6 -17.25 -3.98 -5.55
CA SER A 6 -16.42 -4.93 -4.80
C SER A 6 -15.82 -6.03 -5.67
N HIS A 7 -16.59 -6.55 -6.63
CA HIS A 7 -16.13 -7.56 -7.57
C HIS A 7 -15.08 -7.00 -8.54
N ILE A 8 -15.29 -5.78 -9.05
CA ILE A 8 -14.33 -5.10 -9.92
C ILE A 8 -13.02 -4.85 -9.16
N LEU A 9 -13.09 -4.34 -7.94
CA LEU A 9 -11.90 -4.10 -7.10
C LEU A 9 -11.16 -5.41 -6.81
N ALA A 10 -11.88 -6.47 -6.45
CA ALA A 10 -11.26 -7.78 -6.22
C ALA A 10 -10.59 -8.36 -7.47
N GLU A 11 -11.15 -8.11 -8.65
CA GLU A 11 -10.55 -8.50 -9.94
C GLU A 11 -9.27 -7.71 -10.22
N ILE A 12 -9.29 -6.39 -10.00
CA ILE A 12 -8.12 -5.53 -10.12
C ILE A 12 -7.02 -5.98 -9.16
N GLU A 13 -7.33 -6.15 -7.87
CA GLU A 13 -6.35 -6.62 -6.88
C GLU A 13 -5.77 -8.00 -7.23
N LYS A 14 -6.60 -8.88 -7.80
CA LYS A 14 -6.12 -10.19 -8.27
C LYS A 14 -5.14 -10.02 -9.42
N GLN A 15 -5.38 -9.11 -10.36
CA GLN A 15 -4.44 -8.81 -11.42
C GLN A 15 -3.17 -8.14 -10.90
N GLU A 16 -3.27 -7.19 -9.97
CA GLU A 16 -2.12 -6.55 -9.33
C GLU A 16 -1.20 -7.61 -8.71
N ARG A 17 -1.75 -8.53 -7.89
CA ARG A 17 -0.98 -9.64 -7.31
C ARG A 17 -0.35 -10.55 -8.37
N LYS A 18 -1.08 -10.85 -9.45
CA LYS A 18 -0.56 -11.69 -10.54
C LYS A 18 0.62 -11.01 -11.23
N VAL A 19 0.48 -9.74 -11.58
CA VAL A 19 1.48 -8.94 -12.29
C VAL A 19 2.74 -8.79 -11.44
N SER A 20 2.62 -8.41 -10.17
CA SER A 20 3.76 -8.29 -9.24
C SER A 20 4.45 -9.64 -8.95
N SER A 21 3.74 -10.77 -9.05
CA SER A 21 4.38 -12.09 -8.95
C SER A 21 5.12 -12.54 -10.22
N SER A 22 4.77 -11.96 -11.37
CA SER A 22 5.24 -12.40 -12.69
C SER A 22 6.33 -11.51 -13.29
N THR A 23 6.53 -10.32 -12.72
CA THR A 23 7.48 -9.32 -13.21
C THR A 23 8.43 -8.92 -12.09
N THR A 24 9.66 -8.58 -12.45
CA THR A 24 10.70 -8.19 -11.49
C THR A 24 10.87 -6.68 -11.39
N ARG A 25 10.34 -5.93 -12.37
CA ARG A 25 10.53 -4.47 -12.49
C ARG A 25 9.18 -3.77 -12.41
N LEU A 26 9.11 -2.72 -11.58
CA LEU A 26 7.93 -1.87 -11.41
C LEU A 26 7.46 -1.20 -12.72
N ILE A 27 8.40 -0.94 -13.66
CA ILE A 27 8.07 -0.40 -14.99
C ILE A 27 7.18 -1.39 -15.76
N ASP A 28 7.52 -2.68 -15.72
CA ASP A 28 6.75 -3.72 -16.41
C ASP A 28 5.39 -3.92 -15.73
N GLU A 29 5.35 -3.86 -14.40
CA GLU A 29 4.09 -3.88 -13.63
C GLU A 29 3.16 -2.75 -14.04
N ALA A 30 3.68 -1.52 -14.04
CA ALA A 30 2.92 -0.33 -14.37
C ALA A 30 2.42 -0.37 -15.81
N TYR A 31 3.22 -0.85 -16.75
CA TYR A 31 2.83 -1.02 -18.14
C TYR A 31 1.70 -2.04 -18.30
N GLN A 32 1.83 -3.24 -17.73
CA GLN A 32 0.80 -4.27 -17.82
C GLN A 32 -0.52 -3.84 -17.16
N MET A 33 -0.44 -3.21 -15.99
CA MET A 33 -1.62 -2.69 -15.30
C MET A 33 -2.28 -1.56 -16.08
N THR A 34 -1.51 -0.70 -16.77
CA THR A 34 -2.06 0.34 -17.64
C THR A 34 -2.90 -0.27 -18.76
N ILE A 35 -2.38 -1.29 -19.46
CA ILE A 35 -3.12 -1.99 -20.53
C ILE A 35 -4.40 -2.62 -19.97
N TYR A 36 -4.28 -3.40 -18.89
CA TYR A 36 -5.42 -4.08 -18.29
C TYR A 36 -6.53 -3.13 -17.85
N LEU A 37 -6.19 -2.02 -17.18
CA LEU A 37 -7.17 -1.05 -16.70
C LEU A 37 -7.83 -0.29 -17.86
N GLN A 38 -7.09 -0.03 -18.94
CA GLN A 38 -7.65 0.55 -20.16
C GLN A 38 -8.65 -0.39 -20.84
N GLU A 39 -8.31 -1.67 -21.01
CA GLU A 39 -9.21 -2.70 -21.54
C GLU A 39 -10.46 -2.88 -20.67
N LEU A 40 -10.29 -2.84 -19.35
CA LEU A 40 -11.40 -2.92 -18.39
C LEU A 40 -12.36 -1.73 -18.55
N LEU A 41 -11.84 -0.52 -18.69
CA LEU A 41 -12.67 0.67 -18.95
C LEU A 41 -13.41 0.58 -20.28
N ASN A 42 -12.74 0.11 -21.35
CA ASN A 42 -13.37 -0.08 -22.66
C ASN A 42 -14.50 -1.12 -22.60
N THR A 43 -14.26 -2.25 -21.93
CA THR A 43 -15.27 -3.29 -21.71
C THR A 43 -16.49 -2.76 -20.94
N LEU A 44 -16.25 -1.95 -19.90
CA LEU A 44 -17.33 -1.32 -19.13
C LEU A 44 -18.08 -0.29 -19.95
N LYS A 45 -17.40 0.46 -20.82
CA LYS A 45 -18.01 1.41 -21.75
C LYS A 45 -18.95 0.70 -22.70
N GLU A 46 -18.49 -0.34 -23.40
CA GLU A 46 -19.32 -1.13 -24.31
C GLU A 46 -20.56 -1.70 -23.60
N TYR A 47 -20.38 -2.22 -22.39
CA TYR A 47 -21.47 -2.73 -21.57
C TYR A 47 -22.50 -1.64 -21.24
N ILE A 48 -22.05 -0.46 -20.81
CA ILE A 48 -22.94 0.66 -20.46
C ILE A 48 -23.65 1.22 -21.69
N LEU A 49 -22.98 1.32 -22.84
CA LEU A 49 -23.61 1.80 -24.07
C LEU A 49 -24.69 0.82 -24.57
N LYS A 50 -24.53 -0.48 -24.32
CA LYS A 50 -25.49 -1.51 -24.73
C LYS A 50 -26.69 -1.62 -23.78
N GLU A 51 -26.43 -1.67 -22.48
CA GLU A 51 -27.46 -1.98 -21.47
C GLU A 51 -28.05 -0.72 -20.80
N GLY A 52 -27.37 0.42 -20.91
CA GLY A 52 -27.71 1.65 -20.22
C GLY A 52 -27.55 1.56 -18.70
N PHE A 53 -28.20 2.48 -17.98
CA PHE A 53 -28.39 2.46 -16.53
C PHE A 53 -29.87 2.19 -16.22
N LYS A 54 -30.15 1.49 -15.11
CA LYS A 54 -31.52 1.21 -14.66
C LYS A 54 -32.24 2.47 -14.22
N ASP A 55 -31.52 3.34 -13.50
CA ASP A 55 -32.02 4.58 -12.95
C ASP A 55 -30.87 5.58 -12.74
N ASN A 56 -31.22 6.82 -12.39
CA ASN A 56 -30.24 7.88 -12.12
C ASN A 56 -29.31 7.54 -10.94
N LYS A 57 -29.78 6.77 -9.95
CA LYS A 57 -28.96 6.41 -8.78
C LYS A 57 -27.84 5.48 -9.17
N GLU A 58 -28.11 4.56 -10.09
CA GLU A 58 -27.10 3.65 -10.62
C GLU A 58 -26.05 4.39 -11.46
N GLU A 59 -26.50 5.34 -12.29
CA GLU A 59 -25.60 6.20 -13.06
C GLU A 59 -24.67 7.01 -12.14
N ILE A 60 -25.25 7.69 -11.15
CA ILE A 60 -24.50 8.44 -10.13
C ILE A 60 -23.51 7.54 -9.43
N ASN A 61 -23.94 6.36 -8.97
CA ASN A 61 -23.05 5.43 -8.28
C ASN A 61 -21.89 4.98 -9.16
N PHE A 62 -22.13 4.75 -10.46
CA PHE A 62 -21.09 4.38 -11.39
C PHE A 62 -20.04 5.49 -11.56
N PHE A 63 -20.45 6.74 -11.78
CA PHE A 63 -19.53 7.86 -11.98
C PHE A 63 -18.91 8.41 -10.70
N LYS A 64 -19.56 8.22 -9.54
CA LYS A 64 -19.04 8.65 -8.24
C LYS A 64 -18.08 7.64 -7.63
N ASN A 65 -18.41 6.34 -7.72
CA ASN A 65 -17.75 5.29 -6.94
C ASN A 65 -17.05 4.25 -7.81
N THR A 66 -17.63 3.83 -8.94
CA THR A 66 -17.08 2.71 -9.71
C THR A 66 -15.99 3.13 -10.68
N LYS A 67 -16.32 3.96 -11.66
CA LYS A 67 -15.39 4.39 -12.70
C LYS A 67 -14.17 5.14 -12.14
N PRO A 68 -14.31 6.05 -11.14
CA PRO A 68 -13.15 6.75 -10.57
C PRO A 68 -12.10 5.83 -9.96
N GLN A 69 -12.48 4.67 -9.40
CA GLN A 69 -11.52 3.73 -8.82
C GLN A 69 -10.64 3.07 -9.89
N ILE A 70 -11.23 2.76 -11.05
CA ILE A 70 -10.52 2.17 -12.19
C ILE A 70 -9.66 3.22 -12.88
N LEU A 71 -10.27 4.37 -13.21
CA LEU A 71 -9.58 5.46 -13.90
C LEU A 71 -8.49 6.08 -13.01
N GLY A 72 -8.72 6.18 -11.70
CA GLY A 72 -7.72 6.66 -10.74
C GLY A 72 -6.49 5.76 -10.70
N LYS A 73 -6.68 4.43 -10.64
CA LYS A 73 -5.57 3.46 -10.76
C LYS A 73 -4.88 3.54 -12.12
N LEU A 74 -5.62 3.75 -13.22
CA LEU A 74 -5.02 3.90 -14.55
C LEU A 74 -4.11 5.14 -14.62
N ILE A 75 -4.58 6.29 -14.11
CA ILE A 75 -3.77 7.51 -14.02
C ILE A 75 -2.54 7.28 -13.13
N TYR A 76 -2.71 6.60 -12.00
CA TYR A 76 -1.63 6.24 -11.09
C TYR A 76 -0.54 5.41 -11.79
N TYR A 77 -0.89 4.28 -12.40
CA TYR A 77 0.09 3.41 -13.05
C TYR A 77 0.76 4.09 -14.25
N ASN A 78 0.03 4.89 -15.03
CA ASN A 78 0.63 5.67 -16.09
C ASN A 78 1.67 6.69 -15.57
N LYS A 79 1.36 7.37 -14.46
CA LYS A 79 2.33 8.29 -13.81
C LYS A 79 3.52 7.53 -13.23
N VAL A 80 3.32 6.39 -12.56
CA VAL A 80 4.41 5.55 -12.05
C VAL A 80 5.35 5.14 -13.18
N PHE A 81 4.81 4.66 -14.30
CA PHE A 81 5.61 4.31 -15.47
C PHE A 81 6.49 5.48 -15.93
N ARG A 82 5.94 6.69 -16.03
CA ARG A 82 6.69 7.89 -16.43
C ARG A 82 7.77 8.28 -15.42
N ILE A 83 7.45 8.22 -14.13
CA ILE A 83 8.39 8.53 -13.05
C ILE A 83 9.57 7.55 -13.07
N GLU A 84 9.27 6.26 -13.19
CA GLU A 84 10.30 5.21 -13.15
C GLU A 84 11.19 5.23 -14.37
N THR A 85 10.62 5.43 -15.56
CA THR A 85 11.40 5.51 -16.81
C THR A 85 12.23 6.79 -16.93
N SER A 86 11.86 7.85 -16.20
CA SER A 86 12.62 9.12 -16.15
C SER A 86 13.62 9.18 -15.00
N CYS A 87 13.69 8.15 -14.16
CA CYS A 87 14.61 8.12 -13.02
C CYS A 87 16.06 7.95 -13.52
N PRO A 88 16.99 8.87 -13.20
CA PRO A 88 18.33 8.87 -13.81
C PRO A 88 19.27 7.81 -13.22
N VAL A 89 19.05 7.40 -11.97
CA VAL A 89 19.87 6.41 -11.25
C VAL A 89 18.97 5.60 -10.30
N GLU A 90 19.35 4.36 -10.00
CA GLU A 90 18.53 3.46 -9.19
C GLU A 90 18.66 3.70 -7.67
N THR A 91 19.75 4.32 -7.20
CA THR A 91 20.01 4.54 -5.77
C THR A 91 20.82 5.81 -5.49
N GLY A 92 20.96 6.19 -4.22
CA GLY A 92 21.83 7.28 -3.75
C GLY A 92 21.19 8.66 -3.71
N LYS A 93 21.99 9.71 -3.47
CA LYS A 93 21.48 11.08 -3.25
C LYS A 93 20.67 11.63 -4.43
N MET A 94 21.08 11.31 -5.66
CA MET A 94 20.38 11.76 -6.87
C MET A 94 19.00 11.10 -7.01
N TYR A 95 18.88 9.82 -6.63
CA TYR A 95 17.60 9.12 -6.54
C TYR A 95 16.65 9.80 -5.54
N HIS A 96 17.10 10.04 -4.30
CA HIS A 96 16.26 10.70 -3.30
C HIS A 96 15.86 12.12 -3.72
N SER A 97 16.78 12.87 -4.33
CA SER A 97 16.48 14.20 -4.85
C SER A 97 15.44 14.17 -5.98
N TYR A 98 15.51 13.18 -6.87
CA TYR A 98 14.55 12.99 -7.95
C TYR A 98 13.13 12.71 -7.41
N PHE A 99 12.97 11.71 -6.53
CA PHE A 99 11.67 11.38 -5.96
C PHE A 99 11.11 12.50 -5.06
N SER A 100 11.98 13.21 -4.33
CA SER A 100 11.57 14.40 -3.56
C SER A 100 11.04 15.52 -4.45
N ALA A 101 11.67 15.76 -5.61
CA ALA A 101 11.18 16.72 -6.58
C ALA A 101 9.84 16.30 -7.19
N GLN A 102 9.67 15.01 -7.52
CA GLN A 102 8.38 14.46 -7.98
C GLN A 102 7.27 14.64 -6.93
N LEU A 103 7.58 14.45 -5.64
CA LEU A 103 6.64 14.70 -4.55
C LEU A 103 6.26 16.18 -4.43
N GLN A 104 7.23 17.08 -4.61
CA GLN A 104 6.97 18.52 -4.62
C GLN A 104 6.05 18.92 -5.78
N GLU A 105 6.31 18.41 -6.98
CA GLU A 105 5.46 18.62 -8.16
C GLU A 105 4.03 18.11 -7.92
N LEU A 106 3.88 16.92 -7.34
CA LEU A 106 2.57 16.36 -6.99
C LEU A 106 1.79 17.25 -6.01
N LYS A 107 2.48 17.81 -5.00
CA LYS A 107 1.88 18.72 -4.01
C LYS A 107 1.44 20.04 -4.63
N LEU A 108 2.21 20.57 -5.58
CA LEU A 108 1.87 21.79 -6.32
C LEU A 108 0.63 21.57 -7.20
N ASP A 109 0.62 20.52 -8.04
CA ASP A 109 -0.54 20.18 -8.88
C ASP A 109 -1.80 19.98 -8.03
N PHE A 110 -1.68 19.29 -6.89
CA PHE A 110 -2.80 19.09 -5.98
C PHE A 110 -3.37 20.41 -5.44
N ARG A 111 -2.50 21.34 -5.03
CA ARG A 111 -2.90 22.65 -4.50
C ARG A 111 -3.61 23.50 -5.55
N GLU A 112 -3.07 23.52 -6.76
CA GLU A 112 -3.56 24.37 -7.85
C GLU A 112 -4.84 23.82 -8.46
N ASN A 113 -4.92 22.50 -8.68
CA ASN A 113 -5.97 21.90 -9.50
C ASN A 113 -7.03 21.11 -8.73
N ILE A 114 -6.79 20.78 -7.45
CA ILE A 114 -7.66 19.87 -6.69
C ILE A 114 -8.16 20.52 -5.38
N SER A 115 -7.26 20.85 -4.45
CA SER A 115 -7.61 21.12 -3.04
C SER A 115 -8.51 22.32 -2.82
N ASN A 116 -8.40 23.35 -3.67
CA ASN A 116 -9.13 24.61 -3.52
C ASN A 116 -10.51 24.61 -4.17
N SER A 117 -10.96 23.48 -4.72
CA SER A 117 -12.27 23.38 -5.38
C SER A 117 -13.41 23.04 -4.41
N TYR A 118 -14.61 23.61 -4.64
CA TYR A 118 -15.82 23.21 -3.90
C TYR A 118 -16.11 21.71 -4.08
N PHE A 119 -15.86 21.18 -5.28
CA PHE A 119 -15.98 19.76 -5.58
C PHE A 119 -15.08 18.90 -4.67
N TYR A 120 -13.83 19.29 -4.42
CA TYR A 120 -12.95 18.53 -3.54
C TYR A 120 -13.51 18.43 -2.11
N ARG A 121 -14.02 19.54 -1.56
CA ARG A 121 -14.67 19.55 -0.24
C ARG A 121 -15.92 18.66 -0.22
N TYR A 122 -16.74 18.76 -1.26
CA TYR A 122 -17.92 17.91 -1.46
C TYR A 122 -17.53 16.42 -1.44
N TYR A 123 -16.53 16.05 -2.24
CA TYR A 123 -16.08 14.67 -2.39
C TYR A 123 -15.46 14.12 -1.10
N ARG A 124 -14.57 14.89 -0.45
CA ARG A 124 -13.91 14.48 0.82
C ARG A 124 -14.89 14.31 1.97
N LEU A 125 -15.93 15.14 2.04
CA LEU A 125 -16.98 15.04 3.05
C LEU A 125 -18.02 13.97 2.73
N ARG A 126 -17.89 13.24 1.61
CA ARG A 126 -18.82 12.20 1.16
C ARG A 126 -20.26 12.69 1.09
N ARG A 127 -20.43 13.96 0.71
CA ARG A 127 -21.73 14.58 0.53
C ARG A 127 -22.51 13.93 -0.63
N VAL A 128 -23.82 14.12 -0.63
CA VAL A 128 -24.76 13.56 -1.62
C VAL A 128 -25.68 14.61 -2.23
N ASP A 129 -25.71 15.83 -1.69
CA ASP A 129 -26.65 16.89 -2.05
C ASP A 129 -26.41 17.51 -3.44
N ARG A 130 -25.31 17.15 -4.12
CA ARG A 130 -24.98 17.58 -5.48
C ARG A 130 -24.72 16.41 -6.42
N ASP A 131 -25.15 15.19 -6.05
CA ASP A 131 -24.83 13.99 -6.83
C ASP A 131 -25.38 14.04 -8.25
N GLU A 132 -26.61 14.56 -8.43
CA GLU A 132 -27.19 14.74 -9.76
C GLU A 132 -26.44 15.79 -10.60
N GLU A 133 -25.94 16.85 -9.97
CA GLU A 133 -25.17 17.90 -10.64
C GLU A 133 -23.80 17.39 -11.09
N TYR A 134 -23.13 16.58 -10.26
CA TYR A 134 -21.77 16.15 -10.54
C TYR A 134 -21.67 14.84 -11.32
N PHE A 135 -22.56 13.88 -11.06
CA PHE A 135 -22.38 12.50 -11.51
C PHE A 135 -23.44 12.00 -12.49
N MET A 136 -24.26 12.89 -13.06
CA MET A 136 -25.08 12.56 -14.22
C MET A 136 -24.43 13.10 -15.51
N ARG A 137 -24.46 12.30 -16.58
CA ARG A 137 -23.96 12.72 -17.90
C ARG A 137 -24.77 13.91 -18.44
N GLY A 138 -24.11 14.76 -19.21
CA GLY A 138 -24.72 15.93 -19.83
C GLY A 138 -25.01 17.12 -18.89
N ARG A 139 -24.73 17.00 -17.59
CA ARG A 139 -24.90 18.07 -16.59
C ARG A 139 -23.62 18.89 -16.40
N ILE A 140 -23.15 19.54 -17.46
CA ILE A 140 -21.94 20.37 -17.40
C ILE A 140 -22.34 21.84 -17.31
N ASN A 141 -21.96 22.50 -16.21
CA ASN A 141 -22.16 23.93 -16.04
C ASN A 141 -20.92 24.71 -16.48
N TYR A 142 -20.93 25.25 -17.70
CA TYR A 142 -19.80 26.00 -18.26
C TYR A 142 -19.53 27.33 -17.54
N HIS A 143 -20.47 27.86 -16.75
CA HIS A 143 -20.27 29.08 -15.96
C HIS A 143 -19.27 28.89 -14.81
N ASP A 144 -18.92 27.66 -14.46
CA ASP A 144 -18.02 27.35 -13.34
C ASP A 144 -16.52 27.55 -13.68
N GLY A 145 -16.19 28.05 -14.87
CA GLY A 145 -14.78 28.27 -15.27
C GLY A 145 -14.00 26.95 -15.37
N LEU A 146 -14.57 25.99 -16.10
CA LEU A 146 -14.06 24.62 -16.18
C LEU A 146 -12.69 24.53 -16.87
N ASN A 147 -11.86 23.57 -16.46
CA ASN A 147 -10.64 23.22 -17.18
C ASN A 147 -10.98 22.75 -18.61
N SER A 148 -10.19 23.19 -19.60
CA SER A 148 -10.39 22.91 -21.03
C SER A 148 -10.49 21.42 -21.39
N PHE A 149 -9.99 20.51 -20.55
CA PHE A 149 -10.20 19.06 -20.72
C PHE A 149 -11.69 18.68 -20.82
N VAL A 150 -12.61 19.50 -20.28
CA VAL A 150 -14.06 19.29 -20.43
C VAL A 150 -14.51 19.15 -21.89
N PHE A 151 -13.78 19.73 -22.84
CA PHE A 151 -14.13 19.67 -24.27
C PHE A 151 -13.69 18.36 -24.94
N GLU A 152 -12.83 17.58 -24.30
CA GLU A 152 -12.29 16.31 -24.82
C GLU A 152 -12.94 15.08 -24.15
N ILE A 153 -13.82 15.28 -23.17
CA ILE A 153 -14.46 14.15 -22.48
C ILE A 153 -15.46 13.46 -23.40
N ASP A 154 -15.52 12.14 -23.30
CA ASP A 154 -16.57 11.36 -23.95
C ASP A 154 -17.90 11.56 -23.20
N PRO A 155 -18.89 12.27 -23.76
CA PRO A 155 -20.14 12.58 -23.08
C PRO A 155 -21.04 11.35 -22.91
N GLN A 156 -20.77 10.24 -23.61
CA GLN A 156 -21.56 9.01 -23.49
C GLN A 156 -21.06 8.12 -22.34
N PHE A 157 -19.81 8.27 -21.93
CA PHE A 157 -19.19 7.42 -20.91
C PHE A 157 -18.52 8.20 -19.79
N SER A 158 -18.60 9.53 -19.73
CA SER A 158 -17.94 10.34 -18.71
C SER A 158 -18.80 11.50 -18.25
N THR A 159 -18.51 11.96 -17.04
CA THR A 159 -18.92 13.28 -16.56
C THR A 159 -17.68 14.17 -16.53
N TYR A 160 -17.81 15.43 -16.13
CA TYR A 160 -16.62 16.23 -15.81
C TYR A 160 -16.01 15.84 -14.45
N TYR A 161 -16.86 15.39 -13.51
CA TYR A 161 -16.49 15.24 -12.11
C TYR A 161 -16.03 13.83 -11.73
N ASP A 162 -16.40 12.79 -12.46
CA ASP A 162 -15.80 11.44 -12.33
C ASP A 162 -14.30 11.48 -12.64
N TYR A 163 -13.88 12.26 -13.64
CA TYR A 163 -12.46 12.51 -13.90
C TYR A 163 -11.79 13.24 -12.73
N LYS A 164 -12.43 14.27 -12.16
CA LYS A 164 -11.92 14.95 -10.96
C LYS A 164 -11.81 14.00 -9.77
N ALA A 165 -12.79 13.13 -9.55
CA ALA A 165 -12.75 12.09 -8.52
C ALA A 165 -11.59 11.09 -8.76
N ALA A 166 -11.41 10.65 -10.00
CA ALA A 166 -10.30 9.77 -10.38
C ALA A 166 -8.93 10.43 -10.11
N ARG A 167 -8.80 11.74 -10.39
CA ARG A 167 -7.56 12.50 -10.07
C ARG A 167 -7.28 12.57 -8.57
N ILE A 168 -8.31 12.70 -7.73
CA ILE A 168 -8.14 12.68 -6.26
C ILE A 168 -7.58 11.33 -5.83
N ILE A 169 -8.20 10.23 -6.29
CA ILE A 169 -7.75 8.85 -5.98
C ILE A 169 -6.31 8.63 -6.47
N ALA A 170 -6.01 9.00 -7.71
CA ALA A 170 -4.67 8.86 -8.27
C ALA A 170 -3.62 9.65 -7.48
N ASN A 171 -3.97 10.86 -7.00
CA ASN A 171 -3.07 11.68 -6.19
C ASN A 171 -2.75 11.02 -4.85
N GLU A 172 -3.75 10.43 -4.18
CA GLU A 172 -3.56 9.71 -2.91
C GLU A 172 -2.66 8.47 -3.09
N LEU A 173 -2.86 7.70 -4.17
CA LEU A 173 -2.01 6.55 -4.50
C LEU A 173 -0.57 6.99 -4.83
N LEU A 174 -0.40 8.04 -5.65
CA LEU A 174 0.91 8.57 -6.00
C LEU A 174 1.66 9.13 -4.80
N TYR A 175 0.97 9.82 -3.89
CA TYR A 175 1.57 10.33 -2.67
C TYR A 175 2.15 9.17 -1.83
N SER A 176 1.36 8.12 -1.63
CA SER A 176 1.78 6.93 -0.86
C SER A 176 2.97 6.23 -1.52
N TYR A 177 2.96 6.09 -2.84
CA TYR A 177 4.07 5.56 -3.62
C TYR A 177 5.34 6.41 -3.46
N LEU A 178 5.26 7.73 -3.67
CA LEU A 178 6.43 8.62 -3.61
C LEU A 178 7.03 8.68 -2.21
N ILE A 179 6.21 8.70 -1.16
CA ILE A 179 6.70 8.64 0.23
C ILE A 179 7.47 7.33 0.47
N THR A 180 6.92 6.20 0.03
CA THR A 180 7.58 4.89 0.13
C THR A 180 8.95 4.87 -0.57
N ARG A 181 9.12 5.65 -1.64
CA ARG A 181 10.39 5.76 -2.38
C ARG A 181 11.40 6.70 -1.74
N ILE A 182 10.95 7.72 -1.01
CA ILE A 182 11.83 8.70 -0.36
C ILE A 182 12.30 8.17 1.00
N SER A 183 11.38 7.60 1.77
CA SER A 183 11.58 7.07 3.12
C SER A 183 10.94 5.68 3.23
N PRO A 184 11.63 4.61 2.81
CA PRO A 184 11.10 3.25 2.93
C PRO A 184 10.86 2.83 4.40
N ASP A 185 11.59 3.43 5.34
CA ASP A 185 11.49 3.17 6.79
C ASP A 185 10.26 3.78 7.48
N ASP A 186 9.62 4.77 6.85
CA ASP A 186 8.42 5.44 7.41
C ASP A 186 7.12 4.65 7.15
N ASN A 187 7.20 3.50 6.46
CA ASN A 187 6.06 2.63 6.18
C ASN A 187 6.17 1.33 7.01
N PRO A 188 5.35 1.15 8.07
CA PRO A 188 5.47 -0.02 8.97
C PRO A 188 5.27 -1.37 8.28
N ASP A 189 4.64 -1.39 7.10
CA ASP A 189 4.41 -2.61 6.31
C ASP A 189 5.66 -3.09 5.54
N ASN A 190 6.69 -2.25 5.35
CA ASN A 190 7.87 -2.57 4.53
C ASN A 190 9.03 -3.25 5.27
N ILE A 191 9.06 -3.21 6.61
CA ILE A 191 10.12 -3.85 7.43
C ILE A 191 10.22 -5.37 7.13
N LEU A 192 9.13 -5.98 6.67
CA LEU A 192 9.06 -7.42 6.36
C LEU A 192 9.38 -7.76 4.89
N LEU A 193 9.29 -6.78 3.99
CA LEU A 193 9.29 -6.99 2.53
C LEU A 193 10.61 -6.62 1.86
N ASP A 194 11.41 -5.73 2.44
CA ASP A 194 12.67 -5.33 1.82
C ASP A 194 13.82 -6.34 2.08
N GLY A 195 14.41 -6.83 0.99
CA GLY A 195 15.56 -7.74 1.01
C GLY A 195 16.86 -7.05 1.47
N GLU A 196 16.93 -5.72 1.38
CA GLU A 196 18.07 -4.92 1.82
C GLU A 196 18.01 -4.62 3.32
N ALA A 197 16.86 -4.23 3.88
CA ALA A 197 16.68 -4.09 5.34
C ALA A 197 16.90 -5.42 6.10
N LYS A 198 16.60 -6.56 5.47
CA LYS A 198 17.00 -7.87 6.01
C LYS A 198 18.52 -8.00 6.19
N LYS A 199 19.37 -7.24 5.47
CA LYS A 199 20.84 -7.33 5.58
C LYS A 199 21.35 -6.83 6.93
N ASP A 200 20.62 -5.95 7.60
CA ASP A 200 21.08 -5.31 8.84
C ASP A 200 20.54 -5.98 10.12
N ILE A 201 19.55 -6.87 10.01
CA ILE A 201 18.99 -7.61 11.15
C ILE A 201 19.64 -9.00 11.25
N PHE A 202 20.53 -9.17 12.23
CA PHE A 202 21.16 -10.45 12.55
C PHE A 202 21.23 -10.68 14.06
N TRP A 203 21.18 -11.95 14.47
CA TRP A 203 21.30 -12.30 15.88
C TRP A 203 22.75 -12.26 16.33
N THR A 204 23.03 -11.46 17.35
CA THR A 204 24.38 -11.23 17.89
C THR A 204 24.71 -12.12 19.09
N GLN A 205 23.69 -12.65 19.76
CA GLN A 205 23.86 -13.51 20.94
C GLN A 205 24.08 -14.97 20.55
N THR A 206 24.25 -15.84 21.54
CA THR A 206 24.44 -17.27 21.27
C THR A 206 23.17 -17.91 20.69
N LYS A 207 23.31 -18.99 19.91
CA LYS A 207 22.15 -19.78 19.42
C LYS A 207 21.29 -20.31 20.57
N ASN A 208 21.92 -20.61 21.71
CA ASN A 208 21.23 -21.05 22.92
C ASN A 208 20.34 -19.95 23.50
N ALA A 209 20.80 -18.69 23.52
CA ALA A 209 19.99 -17.54 23.93
C ALA A 209 18.76 -17.37 23.01
N LEU A 210 18.93 -17.55 21.71
CA LEU A 210 17.81 -17.49 20.75
C LEU A 210 16.78 -18.60 21.01
N ILE A 211 17.25 -19.83 21.23
CA ILE A 211 16.40 -20.98 21.55
C ILE A 211 15.65 -20.74 22.87
N GLU A 212 16.31 -20.20 23.88
CA GLU A 212 15.70 -19.86 25.17
C GLU A 212 14.55 -18.83 24.99
N LEU A 213 14.79 -17.76 24.24
CA LEU A 213 13.76 -16.75 23.91
C LEU A 213 12.58 -17.36 23.14
N ILE A 214 12.84 -18.19 22.13
CA ILE A 214 11.80 -18.87 21.36
C ILE A 214 10.91 -19.74 22.25
N TYR A 215 11.52 -20.50 23.18
CA TYR A 215 10.77 -21.32 24.13
C TYR A 215 9.99 -20.49 25.15
N ALA A 216 10.54 -19.35 25.60
CA ALA A 216 9.85 -18.45 26.50
C ALA A 216 8.57 -17.88 25.87
N LEU A 217 8.67 -17.40 24.62
CA LEU A 217 7.53 -16.89 23.86
C LEU A 217 6.48 -17.96 23.59
N HIS A 218 6.93 -19.20 23.33
CA HIS A 218 6.03 -20.33 23.15
C HIS A 218 5.33 -20.73 24.47
N ALA A 219 6.05 -20.79 25.58
CA ALA A 219 5.50 -21.16 26.89
C ALA A 219 4.55 -20.09 27.46
N ALA A 220 4.73 -18.82 27.08
CA ALA A 220 3.85 -17.72 27.46
C ALA A 220 2.63 -17.57 26.55
N ASP A 221 2.48 -18.41 25.51
CA ASP A 221 1.45 -18.29 24.47
C ASP A 221 1.39 -16.88 23.81
N ALA A 222 2.51 -16.16 23.85
CA ALA A 222 2.60 -14.75 23.48
C ALA A 222 2.43 -14.49 21.97
N ILE A 223 2.55 -15.54 21.15
CA ILE A 223 2.46 -15.43 19.68
C ILE A 223 1.22 -16.16 19.19
N SER A 224 0.37 -15.44 18.45
CA SER A 224 -0.86 -15.98 17.83
C SER A 224 -1.77 -16.73 18.81
N HIS A 225 -1.83 -16.26 20.06
CA HIS A 225 -2.63 -16.86 21.14
C HIS A 225 -2.30 -18.35 21.38
N GLY A 226 -1.01 -18.71 21.38
CA GLY A 226 -0.55 -20.08 21.61
C GLY A 226 -0.80 -21.08 20.47
N LYS A 227 -1.40 -20.65 19.36
CA LYS A 227 -1.79 -21.57 18.26
C LYS A 227 -0.62 -22.04 17.39
N LEU A 228 0.57 -21.46 17.56
CA LEU A 228 1.74 -21.81 16.77
C LEU A 228 2.65 -22.78 17.53
N GLY A 229 2.96 -23.90 16.88
CA GLY A 229 3.93 -24.86 17.40
C GLY A 229 5.37 -24.33 17.33
N ILE A 230 6.19 -24.78 18.28
CA ILE A 230 7.60 -24.37 18.46
C ILE A 230 8.43 -24.41 17.17
N ARG A 231 8.20 -25.40 16.29
CA ARG A 231 8.92 -25.53 15.01
C ARG A 231 8.65 -24.35 14.07
N LYS A 232 7.40 -23.88 14.02
CA LYS A 232 7.00 -22.78 13.15
C LYS A 232 7.52 -21.44 13.68
N ILE A 233 7.45 -21.24 15.00
CA ILE A 233 8.05 -20.06 15.66
C ILE A 233 9.57 -20.05 15.39
N SER A 234 10.23 -21.19 15.56
CA SER A 234 11.67 -21.33 15.30
C SER A 234 12.04 -21.02 13.84
N MET A 235 11.23 -21.45 12.87
CA MET A 235 11.48 -21.16 11.46
C MET A 235 11.41 -19.66 11.17
N VAL A 236 10.44 -18.96 11.76
CA VAL A 236 10.30 -17.50 11.63
C VAL A 236 11.55 -16.79 12.17
N PHE A 237 12.01 -17.16 13.37
CA PHE A 237 13.19 -16.54 13.99
C PHE A 237 14.49 -16.84 13.22
N GLN A 238 14.63 -18.05 12.65
CA GLN A 238 15.76 -18.39 11.80
C GLN A 238 15.82 -17.55 10.53
N ILE A 239 14.65 -17.30 9.91
CA ILE A 239 14.54 -16.42 8.73
C ILE A 239 14.83 -14.96 9.12
N LEU A 240 14.20 -14.49 10.21
CA LEU A 240 14.31 -13.11 10.67
C LEU A 240 15.75 -12.74 11.02
N PHE A 241 16.45 -13.61 11.76
CA PHE A 241 17.79 -13.33 12.27
C PHE A 241 18.93 -13.95 11.47
N ARG A 242 18.61 -14.66 10.38
CA ARG A 242 19.60 -15.34 9.51
C ARG A 242 20.51 -16.31 10.25
N VAL A 243 19.96 -17.00 11.26
CA VAL A 243 20.68 -18.01 12.05
C VAL A 243 20.11 -19.40 11.77
N SER A 244 20.98 -20.39 11.62
CA SER A 244 20.56 -21.80 11.59
C SER A 244 20.46 -22.36 13.01
N LEU A 245 19.28 -22.83 13.39
CA LEU A 245 19.02 -23.49 14.65
C LEU A 245 18.85 -24.99 14.42
N ASN A 246 19.92 -25.74 14.72
CA ASN A 246 19.89 -27.19 14.71
C ASN A 246 19.55 -27.70 16.12
N ASP A 247 18.89 -28.85 16.21
CA ASP A 247 18.65 -29.56 17.47
C ASP A 247 18.00 -28.71 18.58
N ILE A 248 16.97 -27.94 18.22
CA ILE A 248 16.26 -27.00 19.10
C ILE A 248 15.75 -27.69 20.38
N HIS A 249 15.15 -28.88 20.22
CA HIS A 249 14.63 -29.67 21.35
C HIS A 249 15.74 -30.15 22.29
N ASN A 250 16.84 -30.68 21.74
CA ASN A 250 17.96 -31.18 22.54
C ASN A 250 18.69 -30.03 23.24
N SER A 251 18.87 -28.90 22.55
CA SER A 251 19.49 -27.70 23.11
C SER A 251 18.67 -27.14 24.27
N PHE A 252 17.34 -27.09 24.15
CA PHE A 252 16.46 -26.72 25.26
C PHE A 252 16.47 -27.74 26.40
N HIS A 253 16.49 -29.04 26.08
CA HIS A 253 16.63 -30.07 27.11
C HIS A 253 17.90 -29.91 27.94
N ARG A 254 19.04 -29.62 27.29
CA ARG A 254 20.31 -29.34 27.96
C ARG A 254 20.25 -28.10 28.85
N MET A 255 19.41 -27.12 28.54
CA MET A 255 19.22 -25.92 29.38
C MET A 255 18.55 -26.25 30.72
N LYS A 256 17.63 -27.22 30.75
CA LYS A 256 16.91 -27.63 31.97
C LYS A 256 17.84 -28.19 33.05
N THR A 257 19.00 -28.71 32.67
CA THR A 257 19.96 -29.40 33.55
C THR A 257 21.24 -28.59 33.78
N ARG A 258 21.28 -27.30 33.41
CA ARG A 258 22.46 -26.43 33.66
C ARG A 258 22.59 -26.12 35.15
N SER A 259 23.84 -26.02 35.62
CA SER A 259 24.17 -25.43 36.92
C SER A 259 24.03 -23.91 36.84
N GLY A 260 23.31 -23.30 37.79
CA GLY A 260 22.97 -21.87 37.78
C GLY A 260 21.53 -21.61 37.33
N SER A 261 21.27 -20.45 36.72
CA SER A 261 19.93 -20.11 36.22
C SER A 261 19.56 -20.95 34.99
N ARG A 262 18.32 -21.46 34.99
CA ARG A 262 17.72 -22.19 33.87
C ARG A 262 17.33 -21.25 32.71
N THR A 263 17.19 -19.96 32.99
CA THR A 263 16.72 -18.90 32.09
C THR A 263 17.71 -17.73 32.06
N LEU A 264 19.00 -18.06 31.94
CA LEU A 264 20.10 -17.11 32.04
C LEU A 264 19.96 -15.92 31.09
N PHE A 265 19.49 -16.14 29.86
CA PHE A 265 19.34 -15.07 28.88
C PHE A 265 18.12 -14.21 29.17
N LEU A 266 17.00 -14.79 29.61
CA LEU A 266 15.83 -14.00 30.01
C LEU A 266 16.11 -13.16 31.25
N ASP A 267 16.86 -13.68 32.21
CA ASP A 267 17.28 -12.93 33.39
C ASP A 267 18.12 -11.71 32.97
N GLN A 268 19.06 -11.91 32.04
CA GLN A 268 19.86 -10.83 31.46
C GLN A 268 18.99 -9.80 30.72
N LEU A 269 18.02 -10.24 29.90
CA LEU A 269 17.10 -9.34 29.19
C LEU A 269 16.26 -8.51 30.15
N LYS A 270 15.78 -9.13 31.23
CA LYS A 270 15.01 -8.44 32.27
C LYS A 270 15.85 -7.35 32.94
N SER A 271 17.02 -7.69 33.47
CA SER A 271 17.88 -6.71 34.13
C SER A 271 18.32 -5.59 33.19
N SER A 272 18.63 -5.92 31.92
CA SER A 272 19.00 -4.90 30.93
C SER A 272 17.86 -3.92 30.62
N LEU A 273 16.60 -4.40 30.66
CA LEU A 273 15.42 -3.57 30.43
C LEU A 273 15.12 -2.68 31.64
N GLU A 274 15.21 -3.23 32.85
CA GLU A 274 15.08 -2.48 34.12
C GLU A 274 16.13 -1.36 34.18
N ASP A 275 17.41 -1.69 33.93
CA ASP A 275 18.50 -0.69 33.87
C ASP A 275 18.26 0.39 32.81
N TYR A 276 17.59 0.07 31.70
CA TYR A 276 17.27 1.04 30.65
C TYR A 276 16.14 1.98 31.08
N MET A 277 15.09 1.46 31.71
CA MET A 277 13.97 2.24 32.25
C MET A 277 14.44 3.19 33.35
N ASP A 278 15.28 2.70 34.27
CA ASP A 278 15.82 3.51 35.37
C ASP A 278 16.66 4.69 34.88
N ARG A 279 17.30 4.57 33.70
CA ARG A 279 18.05 5.66 33.06
C ARG A 279 17.15 6.75 32.47
N GLU A 280 15.96 6.39 31.99
CA GLU A 280 14.99 7.36 31.46
C GLU A 280 14.28 8.12 32.58
N ASP A 281 14.02 7.48 33.73
CA ASP A 281 13.43 8.13 34.92
C ASP A 281 14.42 9.05 35.67
N SER A 282 15.69 9.05 35.27
CA SER A 282 16.77 9.87 35.85
C SER A 282 16.98 11.22 35.14
N TYR A 283 16.13 11.58 34.17
CA TYR A 283 16.18 12.85 33.41
C TYR A 283 14.93 13.70 33.56
#